data_AF-A0A6C1U727-F1
#
_entry.id   AF-A0A6C1U727-F1
#
_cell.length_a   1.000
_cell.length_b   1.000
_cell.length_c   1.000
_cell.angle_alpha   90.00
_cell.angle_beta   90.00
_cell.angle_gamma   90.00
#
_symmetry.space_group_name_H-M   'P 1'
#
loop_
_entity.id
_entity.type
_entity.pdbx_description
1 polymer ?
#
loop_
_entity_poly.entity_id
_entity_poly.type
_entity_poly.pdbx_seq_one_letter_code
_entity_poly.pdbx_strand_id
1 'polypeptide(L)' 'LRRNVTIEDVGKAALYLLSDLSSGTTGEILHVDSGYNVVGMKIVD' A
#
# COMPACT_ATOMS: atom_id res chain seq x y z
N LEU A 1 3.14 9.14 5.19
CA LEU A 1 1.95 9.97 4.90
C LEU A 1 1.22 10.53 6.14
N ARG A 2 1.59 10.14 7.38
CA ARG A 2 1.02 10.65 8.65
C ARG A 2 -0.52 10.69 8.68
N ARG A 3 -1.16 9.73 8.01
CA ARG A 3 -2.61 9.47 8.02
C ARG A 3 -2.85 7.97 7.97
N ASN A 4 -4.04 7.56 8.41
CA ASN A 4 -4.48 6.19 8.17
C ASN A 4 -4.91 6.02 6.72
N VAL A 5 -4.80 4.77 6.24
CA VAL A 5 -5.36 4.38 4.95
C VAL A 5 -6.87 4.25 5.04
N THR A 6 -7.51 4.50 3.90
CA THR A 6 -8.95 4.32 3.71
C THR A 6 -9.20 3.06 2.88
N ILE A 7 -10.45 2.58 2.89
CA ILE A 7 -10.85 1.48 2.00
C ILE A 7 -10.67 1.84 0.52
N GLU A 8 -10.77 3.13 0.18
CA GLU A 8 -10.59 3.64 -1.18
C GLU A 8 -9.12 3.54 -1.62
N ASP A 9 -8.17 3.78 -0.71
CA ASP A 9 -6.73 3.62 -0.99
C ASP A 9 -6.41 2.14 -1.28
N VAL A 10 -6.95 1.22 -0.48
CA VAL A 10 -6.77 -0.23 -0.66
C VAL A 10 -7.48 -0.72 -1.93
N GLY A 11 -8.69 -0.23 -2.19
CA GLY A 11 -9.45 -0.58 -3.39
C GLY A 11 -8.74 -0.18 -4.69
N LYS A 12 -8.09 0.99 -4.71
CA LYS A 12 -7.28 1.43 -5.87
C LYS A 12 -6.04 0.55 -6.07
N ALA A 13 -5.37 0.14 -5.00
CA ALA A 13 -4.25 -0.78 -5.09
C ALA A 13 -4.68 -2.16 -5.59
N ALA A 14 -5.83 -2.66 -5.13
CA ALA A 14 -6.43 -3.89 -5.63
C ALA A 14 -6.80 -3.78 -7.12
N LEU A 15 -7.41 -2.66 -7.52
CA LEU A 15 -7.72 -2.39 -8.93
C LEU A 15 -6.45 -2.41 -9.80
N TYR A 16 -5.36 -1.78 -9.34
CA TYR A 16 -4.07 -1.86 -10.02
C TYR A 16 -3.62 -3.31 -10.22
N LEU A 17 -3.57 -4.11 -9.13
CA LEU A 17 -3.13 -5.51 -9.14
C LEU A 17 -4.02 -6.46 -9.95
N LEU A 18 -5.29 -6.11 -10.15
CA LEU A 18 -6.24 -6.90 -10.95
C LEU A 18 -6.35 -6.41 -12.41
N SER A 19 -5.72 -5.27 -12.73
CA SER A 19 -5.74 -4.70 -14.07
C SER A 19 -4.50 -5.05 -14.88
N ASP A 20 -4.58 -4.84 -16.19
CA ASP A 20 -3.46 -5.01 -17.14
C ASP A 20 -2.23 -4.15 -16.79
N LEU A 21 -2.40 -3.09 -16.00
CA LEU A 21 -1.31 -2.24 -15.51
C LEU A 21 -0.31 -2.99 -14.64
N SER A 22 -0.73 -4.11 -14.05
CA SER A 22 0.11 -4.96 -13.22
C SER A 22 0.52 -6.27 -13.91
N SER A 23 0.36 -6.39 -15.23
CA SER A 23 0.62 -7.63 -15.99
C SER A 23 2.00 -8.27 -15.79
N GLY A 24 3.01 -7.48 -15.43
CA GLY A 24 4.35 -7.98 -15.09
C GLY A 24 4.61 -8.22 -13.59
N THR A 25 3.62 -8.04 -12.72
CA THR A 25 3.76 -8.12 -11.25
C THR A 25 3.21 -9.46 -10.76
N THR A 26 4.06 -10.27 -10.14
CA THR A 26 3.69 -11.59 -9.59
C THR A 26 4.54 -11.92 -8.37
N GLY A 27 3.97 -12.62 -7.39
CA GLY A 27 4.68 -13.00 -6.17
C GLY A 27 4.98 -11.85 -5.20
N GLU A 28 4.48 -10.64 -5.48
CA GLU A 28 4.80 -9.43 -4.72
C GLU A 28 3.79 -9.13 -3.60
N ILE A 29 4.28 -8.45 -2.55
CA ILE A 29 3.46 -7.93 -1.45
C ILE A 29 3.42 -6.40 -1.54
N LEU A 30 2.33 -5.87 -2.11
CA LEU A 30 2.10 -4.44 -2.20
C LEU A 30 1.61 -3.88 -0.85
N HIS A 31 2.45 -3.11 -0.18
CA HIS A 31 2.09 -2.46 1.07
C HIS A 31 1.23 -1.22 0.82
N VAL A 32 0.05 -1.18 1.44
CA VAL A 32 -0.90 -0.06 1.38
C VAL A 32 -1.23 0.39 2.80
N ASP A 33 -0.27 1.06 3.42
CA ASP A 33 -0.32 1.37 4.86
C ASP A 33 0.19 2.78 5.19
N SER A 34 0.24 3.66 4.20
CA SER A 34 0.76 5.03 4.35
C SER A 34 2.26 5.11 4.74
N GLY A 35 3.01 4.02 4.48
CA GLY A 35 4.44 3.88 4.76
C GLY A 35 4.72 3.47 6.20
N TYR A 36 3.80 2.74 6.83
CA TYR A 36 3.96 2.29 8.21
C TYR A 36 4.98 1.15 8.33
N ASN A 37 4.99 0.20 7.40
CA ASN A 37 5.87 -0.97 7.40
C ASN A 37 7.37 -0.63 7.42
N VAL A 38 7.76 0.54 6.91
CA VAL A 38 9.16 0.99 6.91
C VAL A 38 9.58 1.69 8.20
N VAL A 39 8.64 1.93 9.12
CA VAL A 39 8.90 2.63 10.39
C VAL A 39 9.43 1.63 11.43
N GLY A 40 10.74 1.68 11.71
CA GLY A 40 11.39 0.79 12.70
C GLY A 40 11.19 1.18 14.17
N MET A 41 10.76 2.41 14.44
CA MET A 41 10.47 2.91 15.80
C MET A 41 9.34 3.93 15.72
N LYS A 42 8.46 3.95 16.73
CA LYS A 42 7.38 4.93 16.82
C LYS A 42 7.98 6.33 16.67
N ILE A 43 7.47 7.09 15.71
CA ILE A 43 7.70 8.53 15.66
C ILE A 43 7.01 9.10 16.90
N VAL A 44 7.81 9.39 17.92
CA VAL A 44 7.41 10.24 19.03
C VAL A 44 7.59 11.67 18.58
N ASP A 45 6.57 12.47 18.86
CA ASP A 45 6.54 13.89 18.51
C ASP A 45 7.66 14.66 19.24
#